data_AF-A0A7C9AYZ3-F1
#
_entry.id   AF-A0A7C9AYZ3-F1
#
_cell.length_a   1.000
_cell.length_b   1.000
_cell.length_c   1.000
_cell.angle_alpha   90.00
_cell.angle_beta   90.00
_cell.angle_gamma   90.00
#
_symmetry.space_group_name_H-M   'P 1'
#
loop_
_entity.id
_entity.type
_entity.pdbx_description
1 polymer ?
#
loop_
_entity_poly.entity_id
_entity_poly.type
_entity_poly.pdbx_seq_one_letter_code
_entity_poly.pdbx_strand_id
1 'polypeptide(L)'
;ITQHQLHSFLFFASPDPFGDMGTYLSKPKTEKVSEDGENDRLRYGLSSMQGWRSSMEDAHSAIPDLDSSTSFFAVYDGHGGKVVAKFCAKFLHKELLTDEAYLAGDLSASVRRAFLRMDEMMCGNKKWRELL
;
A
#
# COMPACT_ATOMS: atom_id res chain seq x y z
N ILE A 1 9.86 -25.27 -12.19
CA ILE A 1 10.62 -24.14 -12.76
C ILE A 1 9.75 -23.51 -13.84
N THR A 2 9.06 -22.43 -13.52
CA THR A 2 8.41 -21.53 -14.47
C THR A 2 8.53 -20.12 -13.89
N GLN A 3 9.48 -19.36 -14.46
CA GLN A 3 9.73 -17.96 -14.17
C GLN A 3 8.58 -17.15 -14.77
N HIS A 4 7.71 -16.58 -13.94
CA HIS A 4 6.80 -15.54 -14.42
C HIS A 4 7.49 -14.18 -14.27
N GLN A 5 7.75 -13.56 -15.43
CA GLN A 5 8.26 -12.21 -15.57
C GLN A 5 7.27 -11.22 -14.96
N LEU A 6 7.75 -10.40 -14.02
CA LEU A 6 7.11 -9.13 -13.68
C LEU A 6 7.88 -8.04 -14.44
N HIS A 7 7.24 -7.46 -15.45
CA HIS A 7 7.73 -6.28 -16.14
C HIS A 7 7.69 -5.08 -15.18
N SER A 8 8.85 -4.65 -14.68
CA SER A 8 9.00 -3.32 -14.10
C SER A 8 9.08 -2.29 -15.23
N PHE A 9 8.04 -1.47 -15.38
CA PHE A 9 8.12 -0.26 -16.20
C PHE A 9 9.04 0.74 -15.50
N LEU A 10 10.21 0.97 -16.09
CA LEU A 10 11.19 1.95 -15.62
C LEU A 10 11.05 3.22 -16.47
N PHE A 11 10.40 4.26 -15.94
CA PHE A 11 10.43 5.59 -16.56
C PHE A 11 11.75 6.28 -16.17
N PHE A 12 12.62 6.51 -17.15
CA PHE A 12 13.77 7.40 -17.00
C PHE A 12 13.34 8.83 -17.37
N ALA A 13 13.33 9.74 -16.40
CA ALA A 13 13.33 11.17 -16.68
C ALA A 13 14.77 11.68 -16.63
N SER A 14 15.21 12.35 -17.70
CA SER A 14 16.53 12.98 -17.79
C SER A 14 16.61 14.22 -16.88
N PRO A 15 17.74 14.52 -16.23
CA PRO A 15 17.85 15.71 -15.40
C PRO A 15 18.07 16.97 -16.26
N ASP A 16 17.20 17.97 -16.11
CA ASP A 16 17.40 19.31 -16.65
C ASP A 16 18.47 20.07 -15.84
N PRO A 17 19.39 20.80 -16.50
CA PRO A 17 20.34 21.65 -15.81
C PRO A 17 19.68 23.00 -15.51
N PHE A 18 19.84 23.48 -14.28
CA PHE A 18 19.40 24.78 -13.75
C PHE A 18 17.99 24.84 -13.12
N GLY A 19 17.95 24.56 -11.81
CA GLY A 19 17.31 25.46 -10.83
C GLY A 19 15.79 25.41 -10.64
N ASP A 20 15.30 24.36 -9.99
CA ASP A 20 14.32 24.43 -8.90
C ASP A 20 14.42 23.12 -8.11
N MET A 21 14.65 23.15 -6.79
CA MET A 21 14.68 21.90 -5.99
C MET A 21 13.24 21.44 -5.75
N GLY A 22 12.61 20.92 -6.80
CA GLY A 22 11.30 20.29 -6.75
C GLY A 22 11.31 19.01 -5.91
N THR A 23 10.29 18.17 -6.08
CA THR A 23 10.06 16.95 -5.28
C THR A 23 11.16 15.87 -5.33
N TYR A 24 12.29 16.14 -5.96
CA TYR A 24 13.35 15.18 -6.29
C TYR A 24 14.67 15.45 -5.56
N LEU A 25 15.35 14.38 -5.17
CA LEU A 25 16.67 14.38 -4.55
C LEU A 25 17.78 14.47 -5.60
N SER A 26 18.95 14.96 -5.20
CA SER A 26 20.15 14.99 -6.05
C SER A 26 20.72 13.61 -6.36
N LYS A 27 20.38 12.60 -5.55
CA LYS A 27 20.71 11.18 -5.75
C LYS A 27 19.54 10.32 -5.24
N PRO A 28 19.26 9.17 -5.86
CA PRO A 28 18.21 8.30 -5.39
C PRO A 28 18.61 7.63 -4.08
N LYS A 29 17.65 7.49 -3.17
CA LYS A 29 17.77 6.55 -2.05
C LYS A 29 17.47 5.16 -2.56
N THR A 30 18.51 4.34 -2.66
CA THR A 30 18.44 2.97 -3.19
C THR A 30 18.30 1.90 -2.10
N GLU A 31 18.20 2.32 -0.84
CA GLU A 31 17.90 1.44 0.28
C GLU A 31 16.56 0.75 0.04
N LYS A 32 16.57 -0.58 0.14
CA LYS A 32 15.38 -1.42 -0.01
C LYS A 32 14.92 -1.88 1.35
N VAL A 33 13.65 -1.62 1.68
CA VAL A 33 12.98 -2.26 2.80
C VAL A 33 12.25 -3.46 2.24
N SER A 34 12.71 -4.66 2.59
CA SER A 34 12.16 -5.92 2.09
C SER A 34 11.61 -6.74 3.24
N GLU A 35 10.50 -7.42 2.98
CA GLU A 35 9.85 -8.34 3.91
C GLU A 35 9.43 -9.58 3.12
N ASP A 36 9.46 -10.72 3.76
CA ASP A 36 8.96 -11.98 3.24
C ASP A 36 8.30 -12.78 4.34
N GLY A 37 7.49 -13.75 3.95
CA GLY A 37 6.81 -14.62 4.89
C GLY A 37 6.02 -15.72 4.19
N GLU A 38 5.45 -16.61 4.99
CA GLU A 38 4.70 -17.75 4.50
C GLU A 38 3.64 -18.18 5.51
N ASN A 39 2.65 -18.93 5.02
CA ASN A 39 1.75 -19.76 5.82
C ASN A 39 1.61 -21.12 5.15
N ASP A 40 0.72 -21.97 5.67
CA ASP A 40 0.49 -23.33 5.12
C ASP A 40 0.01 -23.35 3.66
N ARG A 41 -0.45 -22.20 3.13
CA ARG A 41 -1.08 -22.08 1.82
C ARG A 41 -0.24 -21.34 0.79
N LEU A 42 0.56 -20.37 1.21
CA LEU A 42 1.30 -19.48 0.31
C LEU A 42 2.61 -18.97 0.91
N ARG A 43 3.45 -18.41 0.03
CA ARG A 43 4.66 -17.65 0.35
C ARG A 43 4.58 -16.29 -0.32
N TYR A 44 5.08 -15.25 0.34
CA TYR A 44 5.12 -13.90 -0.22
C TYR A 44 6.48 -13.24 0.01
N GLY A 45 6.76 -12.24 -0.81
CA GLY A 45 7.88 -11.33 -0.65
C GLY A 45 7.52 -9.97 -1.20
N LEU A 46 7.96 -8.91 -0.55
CA LEU A 46 7.76 -7.52 -0.94
C LEU A 46 9.03 -6.72 -0.71
N SER A 47 9.19 -5.66 -1.49
CA SER A 47 10.29 -4.72 -1.34
C SER A 47 9.86 -3.33 -1.76
N SER A 48 10.28 -2.32 -1.02
CA SER A 48 9.98 -0.91 -1.26
C SER A 48 11.26 -0.08 -1.27
N MET A 49 11.28 0.98 -2.07
CA MET A 49 12.44 1.85 -2.25
C MET A 49 11.98 3.27 -2.59
N GLN A 50 12.48 4.27 -1.86
CA GLN A 50 12.09 5.69 -2.06
C GLN A 50 12.54 6.25 -3.41
N GLY A 51 13.70 5.82 -3.90
CA GLY A 51 14.24 6.30 -5.17
C GLY A 51 14.52 7.79 -5.13
N TRP A 52 14.09 8.51 -6.17
CA TRP A 52 14.41 9.93 -6.36
C TRP A 52 13.50 10.89 -5.61
N ARG A 53 12.36 10.44 -5.06
CA ARG A 53 11.44 11.33 -4.34
C ARG A 53 12.05 11.81 -3.03
N SER A 54 11.66 13.00 -2.57
CA SER A 54 12.10 13.55 -1.28
C SER A 54 11.52 12.77 -0.08
N SER A 55 10.28 12.29 -0.19
CA SER A 55 9.57 11.45 0.78
C SER A 55 9.21 10.08 0.20
N MET A 56 9.19 9.04 1.06
CA MET A 56 8.52 7.78 0.78
C MET A 56 7.05 7.91 1.21
N GLU A 57 6.14 7.91 0.24
CA GLU A 57 4.70 8.08 0.49
C GLU A 57 3.92 6.78 0.39
N ASP A 58 4.49 5.75 -0.26
CA ASP A 58 3.86 4.44 -0.36
C ASP A 58 3.76 3.73 0.99
N ALA A 59 2.77 2.85 1.08
CA ALA A 59 2.61 1.88 2.15
C ALA A 59 2.18 0.53 1.57
N HIS A 60 2.23 -0.52 2.37
CA HIS A 60 1.74 -1.84 2.00
C HIS A 60 1.12 -2.55 3.20
N SER A 61 0.30 -3.56 2.91
CA SER A 61 -0.19 -4.56 3.88
C SER A 61 0.14 -5.93 3.34
N ALA A 62 0.72 -6.80 4.15
CA ALA A 62 0.88 -8.21 3.87
C ALA A 62 0.33 -9.01 5.06
N ILE A 63 -0.80 -9.69 4.85
CA ILE A 63 -1.54 -10.40 5.90
C ILE A 63 -1.85 -11.79 5.35
N PRO A 64 -0.92 -12.76 5.53
CA PRO A 64 -1.11 -14.13 5.05
C PRO A 64 -2.35 -14.80 5.65
N ASP A 65 -2.66 -14.49 6.90
CA ASP A 65 -3.82 -15.02 7.61
C ASP A 65 -4.77 -13.88 7.95
N LEU A 66 -5.54 -13.44 6.94
CA LEU A 66 -6.59 -12.46 7.14
C LEU A 66 -7.75 -13.11 7.93
N ASP A 67 -8.13 -14.31 7.51
CA ASP A 67 -9.06 -15.18 8.23
C ASP A 67 -8.70 -16.66 8.03
N SER A 68 -9.61 -17.55 8.41
CA SER A 68 -9.42 -19.00 8.29
C SER A 68 -9.13 -19.51 6.87
N SER A 69 -9.44 -18.74 5.83
CA SER A 69 -9.41 -19.19 4.42
C SER A 69 -8.75 -18.22 3.44
N THR A 70 -8.51 -16.96 3.84
CA THR A 70 -8.09 -15.88 2.96
C THR A 70 -6.83 -15.17 3.43
N SER A 71 -6.16 -14.56 2.47
CA SER A 71 -4.96 -13.75 2.66
C SER A 71 -5.18 -12.39 2.00
N PHE A 72 -4.60 -11.34 2.58
CA PHE A 72 -4.74 -9.97 2.10
C PHE A 72 -3.38 -9.33 1.82
N PHE A 73 -3.24 -8.81 0.61
CA PHE A 73 -2.06 -8.07 0.19
C PHE A 73 -2.49 -6.81 -0.55
N ALA A 74 -1.89 -5.67 -0.22
CA ALA A 74 -2.21 -4.40 -0.83
C ALA A 74 -1.00 -3.47 -0.87
N VAL A 75 -0.91 -2.67 -1.93
CA VAL A 75 0.06 -1.58 -2.09
C VAL A 75 -0.72 -0.29 -2.24
N TYR A 76 -0.29 0.75 -1.53
CA TYR A 76 -0.93 2.06 -1.49
C TYR A 76 0.09 3.09 -1.93
N ASP A 77 -0.13 3.71 -3.09
CA ASP A 77 0.69 4.81 -3.61
C ASP A 77 0.17 6.12 -3.04
N GLY A 78 0.96 6.76 -2.17
CA GLY A 78 0.61 8.02 -1.54
C GLY A 78 0.96 9.21 -2.45
N HIS A 79 0.06 10.19 -2.54
CA HIS A 79 0.34 11.44 -3.24
C HIS A 79 -0.07 12.65 -2.40
N GLY A 80 0.87 13.57 -2.17
CA GLY A 80 0.64 14.75 -1.33
C GLY A 80 0.75 14.45 0.17
N GLY A 81 1.42 13.35 0.52
CA GLY A 81 1.70 12.92 1.89
C GLY A 81 1.35 11.46 2.16
N LYS A 82 2.18 10.82 3.01
CA LYS A 82 2.08 9.40 3.37
C LYS A 82 0.91 9.00 4.28
N VAL A 83 0.14 9.98 4.78
CA VAL A 83 -0.84 9.78 5.86
C VAL A 83 -1.99 8.86 5.41
N VAL A 84 -2.57 9.11 4.24
CA VAL A 84 -3.68 8.31 3.71
C VAL A 84 -3.23 6.90 3.35
N ALA A 85 -2.08 6.76 2.67
CA ALA A 85 -1.53 5.44 2.33
C ALA A 85 -1.30 4.58 3.58
N LYS A 86 -0.70 5.15 4.64
CA LYS A 86 -0.51 4.45 5.92
C LYS A 86 -1.82 4.12 6.62
N PHE A 87 -2.81 5.01 6.56
CA PHE A 87 -4.14 4.75 7.11
C PHE A 87 -4.79 3.55 6.42
N CYS A 88 -4.76 3.53 5.08
CA CYS A 88 -5.29 2.42 4.30
C CYS A 88 -4.59 1.10 4.64
N ALA A 89 -3.25 1.13 4.73
CA ALA A 89 -2.48 -0.04 5.11
C ALA A 89 -2.83 -0.61 6.50
N LYS A 90 -3.26 0.25 7.42
CA LYS A 90 -3.57 -0.13 8.81
C LYS A 90 -5.00 -0.60 9.02
N PHE A 91 -5.96 -0.12 8.23
CA PHE A 91 -7.39 -0.28 8.53
C PHE A 91 -8.22 -0.93 7.42
N LEU A 92 -7.83 -0.86 6.14
CA LEU A 92 -8.68 -1.34 5.03
C LEU A 92 -9.07 -2.82 5.20
N HIS A 93 -8.09 -3.68 5.51
CA HIS A 93 -8.31 -5.10 5.74
C HIS A 93 -9.21 -5.39 6.97
N LYS A 94 -9.25 -4.49 7.95
CA LYS A 94 -10.11 -4.62 9.13
C LYS A 94 -11.55 -4.25 8.80
N GLU A 95 -11.74 -3.14 8.09
CA GLU A 95 -13.09 -2.75 7.63
C GLU A 95 -13.69 -3.80 6.69
N LEU A 96 -12.85 -4.44 5.87
CA LEU A 96 -13.26 -5.57 5.04
C LEU A 96 -13.87 -6.71 5.87
N LEU A 97 -13.21 -7.13 6.95
CA LEU A 97 -13.68 -8.21 7.83
C LEU A 97 -14.94 -7.87 8.62
N THR A 98 -15.20 -6.58 8.87
CA THR A 98 -16.41 -6.14 9.58
C THR A 98 -17.63 -6.00 8.68
N ASP A 99 -17.44 -6.01 7.36
CA ASP A 99 -18.52 -5.78 6.40
C ASP A 99 -19.41 -7.03 6.22
N GLU A 100 -20.73 -6.83 6.24
CA GLU A 100 -21.69 -7.93 6.16
C GLU A 100 -21.63 -8.73 4.85
N ALA A 101 -21.20 -8.12 3.73
CA ALA A 101 -21.05 -8.84 2.46
C ALA A 101 -19.82 -9.74 2.51
N TYR A 102 -18.78 -9.37 3.26
CA TYR A 102 -17.66 -10.26 3.48
C TYR A 102 -18.12 -11.55 4.17
N LEU A 103 -18.91 -11.38 5.24
CA LEU A 103 -19.49 -12.49 6.00
C LEU A 103 -20.46 -13.33 5.16
N ALA A 104 -21.14 -12.71 4.19
CA ALA A 104 -22.01 -13.39 3.22
C ALA A 104 -21.23 -14.03 2.04
N GLY A 105 -19.91 -13.86 1.98
CA GLY A 105 -19.07 -14.36 0.89
C GLY A 105 -19.07 -13.51 -0.39
N ASP A 106 -19.74 -12.35 -0.39
CA ASP A 106 -19.70 -11.37 -1.48
C ASP A 106 -18.52 -10.40 -1.28
N LEU A 107 -17.35 -10.88 -1.71
CA LEU A 107 -16.10 -10.12 -1.63
C LEU A 107 -16.14 -8.83 -2.46
N SER A 108 -16.84 -8.82 -3.60
CA SER A 108 -16.89 -7.67 -4.50
C SER A 108 -17.62 -6.49 -3.83
N ALA A 109 -18.81 -6.76 -3.27
CA ALA A 109 -19.55 -5.75 -2.53
C ALA A 109 -18.79 -5.31 -1.28
N SER A 110 -18.17 -6.25 -0.56
CA SER A 110 -17.39 -5.95 0.64
C SER A 110 -16.22 -5.02 0.36
N VAL A 111 -15.39 -5.31 -0.65
CA VAL A 111 -14.26 -4.43 -1.03
C VAL A 111 -14.78 -3.04 -1.38
N ARG A 112 -15.82 -2.95 -2.21
CA ARG A 112 -16.41 -1.65 -2.59
C ARG A 112 -16.88 -0.86 -1.37
N ARG A 113 -17.56 -1.50 -0.42
CA ARG A 113 -18.07 -0.84 0.79
C ARG A 113 -16.95 -0.48 1.76
N ALA A 114 -15.95 -1.33 1.91
CA ALA A 114 -14.76 -1.03 2.71
C ALA A 114 -14.03 0.21 2.19
N PHE A 115 -13.88 0.37 0.87
CA PHE A 115 -13.27 1.58 0.29
C PHE A 115 -14.07 2.85 0.60
N LEU A 116 -15.41 2.82 0.46
CA LEU A 116 -16.27 3.95 0.81
C LEU A 116 -16.20 4.26 2.30
N ARG A 117 -16.24 3.23 3.14
CA ARG A 117 -16.14 3.34 4.59
C ARG A 117 -14.83 3.99 5.03
N MET A 118 -13.72 3.63 4.40
CA MET A 118 -12.42 4.23 4.65
C MET A 118 -12.40 5.74 4.34
N ASP A 119 -13.05 6.16 3.26
CA ASP A 119 -13.19 7.58 2.90
C ASP A 119 -14.06 8.34 3.91
N GLU A 120 -15.18 7.76 4.33
CA GLU A 120 -16.05 8.31 5.39
C GLU A 120 -15.30 8.48 6.72
N MET A 121 -14.48 7.50 7.10
CA MET A 121 -13.65 7.60 8.30
C MET A 121 -12.73 8.83 8.22
N MET A 122 -12.06 9.05 7.09
CA MET A 122 -11.16 10.20 6.92
C MET A 122 -11.88 11.55 6.93
N CYS A 123 -13.13 11.61 6.46
CA CYS A 123 -13.93 12.83 6.45
C CYS A 123 -14.51 13.19 7.83
N GLY A 124 -14.96 12.19 8.59
CA GLY A 124 -15.78 12.41 9.79
C GLY A 124 -15.03 12.83 11.06
N ASN A 125 -13.72 12.55 11.18
CA ASN A 125 -12.98 12.89 12.40
C ASN A 125 -11.47 13.03 12.13
N LYS A 126 -10.85 14.18 12.44
CA LYS A 126 -9.39 14.36 12.25
C LYS A 126 -8.55 13.53 13.22
N LYS A 127 -9.15 12.90 14.23
CA LYS A 127 -8.48 12.10 15.27
C LYS A 127 -7.70 10.91 14.71
N TRP A 128 -8.05 10.39 13.54
CA TRP A 128 -7.27 9.35 12.86
C TRP A 128 -5.84 9.77 12.55
N ARG A 129 -5.58 11.07 12.41
CA ARG A 129 -4.24 11.63 12.18
C ARG A 129 -3.31 11.43 13.38
N GLU A 130 -3.84 11.22 14.58
CA GLU A 130 -3.07 10.96 15.81
C GLU A 130 -2.74 9.46 15.98
N LEU A 131 -3.36 8.58 15.17
CA LEU A 131 -3.21 7.13 15.25
C LEU A 131 -2.15 6.58 14.27
N LEU A 132 -1.40 7.45 13.59
CA LEU A 132 -0.41 7.17 12.54
C LEU A 132 0.97 7.71 12.91
#